data_AF-A0A2P4YVA2-F1
#
_entry.id   AF-A0A2P4YVA2-F1
#
_cell.length_a   1.000
_cell.length_b   1.000
_cell.length_c   1.000
_cell.angle_alpha   90.00
_cell.angle_beta   90.00
_cell.angle_gamma   90.00
#
_symmetry.space_group_name_H-M   'P 1'
#
loop_
_entity.id
_entity.type
_entity.pdbx_description
1 polymer ?
#
loop_
_entity_poly.entity_id
_entity_poly.type
_entity_poly.pdbx_seq_one_letter_code
_entity_poly.pdbx_strand_id
1 'polypeptide(L)'
;MDFSGAPTSNATSPRVNKKTMGAYVGHTVALVGAVESHSPTAVVLRTSDGEIVNVTTQPGSDYGSKVVEVIGRVVDSETIQEFKTTLFGDNFDLDVYDQFVQLSQSKYKHLFE
;
A
#
# COMPACT_ATOMS: atom_id res chain seq x y z
N MET A 1 -30.62 -10.79 -18.48
CA MET A 1 -29.99 -11.14 -17.19
C MET A 1 -28.82 -10.21 -17.04
N ASP A 2 -28.97 -9.25 -16.14
CA ASP A 2 -28.01 -8.20 -15.88
C ASP A 2 -27.14 -8.66 -14.70
N PHE A 3 -25.84 -8.82 -14.93
CA PHE A 3 -24.90 -9.29 -13.93
C PHE A 3 -24.55 -8.11 -13.02
N SER A 4 -25.45 -7.88 -12.05
CA SER A 4 -25.26 -7.15 -10.79
C SER A 4 -24.16 -6.08 -10.81
N GLY A 5 -24.58 -4.82 -10.98
CA GLY A 5 -23.75 -3.65 -10.80
C GLY A 5 -22.96 -3.70 -9.50
N ALA A 6 -21.63 -3.82 -9.64
CA ALA A 6 -20.72 -3.28 -8.65
C ALA A 6 -20.92 -1.76 -8.65
N PRO A 7 -21.02 -1.09 -7.49
CA PRO A 7 -20.99 0.36 -7.48
C PRO A 7 -19.69 0.78 -8.16
N THR A 8 -19.80 1.62 -9.19
CA THR A 8 -18.68 2.42 -9.68
C THR A 8 -18.36 3.45 -8.60
N SER A 9 -17.92 3.02 -7.42
CA SER A 9 -17.19 3.94 -6.55
C SER A 9 -15.94 4.27 -7.34
N ASN A 10 -15.68 5.56 -7.55
CA ASN A 10 -14.36 6.08 -7.91
C ASN A 10 -13.37 5.75 -6.77
N ALA A 11 -13.15 4.47 -6.47
CA ALA A 11 -12.33 4.01 -5.37
C ALA A 11 -10.87 4.16 -5.79
N THR A 12 -10.38 5.39 -5.70
CA THR A 12 -8.95 5.63 -5.55
C THR A 12 -8.51 4.84 -4.31
N SER A 13 -7.43 4.07 -4.42
CA SER A 13 -6.77 3.50 -3.24
C SER A 13 -5.82 4.59 -2.74
N PRO A 14 -6.11 5.27 -1.60
CA PRO A 14 -5.28 6.36 -1.14
C PRO A 14 -3.86 5.86 -0.92
N ARG A 15 -2.88 6.65 -1.35
CA ARG A 15 -1.47 6.33 -1.17
C ARG A 15 -1.05 6.71 0.24
N VAL A 16 -0.59 5.73 1.01
CA VAL A 16 -0.27 5.88 2.43
C VAL A 16 1.13 5.37 2.74
N ASN A 17 1.67 5.85 3.85
CA ASN A 17 2.84 5.33 4.56
C ASN A 17 2.43 4.89 5.97
N LYS A 18 3.35 4.40 6.82
CA LYS A 18 2.99 3.89 8.15
C LYS A 18 2.26 4.96 8.98
N LYS A 19 2.77 6.19 8.96
CA LYS A 19 2.24 7.31 9.74
C LYS A 19 0.78 7.63 9.41
N THR A 20 0.37 7.47 8.15
CA THR A 20 -0.97 7.82 7.66
C THR A 20 -1.92 6.61 7.58
N MET A 21 -1.39 5.40 7.46
CA MET A 21 -2.16 4.15 7.29
C MET A 21 -3.19 3.92 8.41
N GLY A 22 -2.89 4.31 9.65
CA GLY A 22 -3.80 4.11 10.79
C GLY A 22 -5.17 4.79 10.64
N ALA A 23 -5.26 5.86 9.84
CA ALA A 23 -6.53 6.52 9.55
C ALA A 23 -7.42 5.71 8.57
N TYR A 24 -6.89 4.65 7.96
CA TYR A 24 -7.52 3.87 6.91
C TYR A 24 -7.85 2.44 7.34
N VAL A 25 -7.87 2.14 8.64
CA VAL A 25 -8.29 0.82 9.13
C VAL A 25 -9.64 0.42 8.51
N GLY A 26 -9.69 -0.78 7.95
CA GLY A 26 -10.85 -1.33 7.25
C GLY A 26 -11.02 -0.89 5.80
N HIS A 27 -10.20 0.03 5.30
CA HIS A 27 -10.24 0.56 3.93
C HIS A 27 -9.12 -0.02 3.06
N THR A 28 -9.32 0.02 1.74
CA THR A 28 -8.30 -0.32 0.74
C THR A 28 -7.35 0.85 0.55
N VAL A 29 -6.04 0.58 0.58
CA VAL A 29 -4.97 1.57 0.39
C VAL A 29 -3.93 1.06 -0.59
N ALA A 30 -3.12 1.97 -1.13
CA ALA A 30 -1.88 1.65 -1.83
C ALA A 30 -0.69 2.05 -0.96
N LEU A 31 0.19 1.10 -0.64
CA LEU A 31 1.36 1.30 0.19
C LEU A 31 2.61 0.87 -0.59
N VAL A 32 3.61 1.75 -0.67
CA VAL A 32 4.89 1.46 -1.30
C VAL A 32 5.96 1.33 -0.21
N GLY A 33 6.78 0.29 -0.32
CA GLY A 33 7.84 0.04 0.64
C GLY A 33 8.95 -0.87 0.10
N ALA A 34 10.09 -0.81 0.77
CA ALA A 34 11.20 -1.72 0.54
C ALA A 34 10.94 -3.07 1.25
N VAL A 35 11.20 -4.17 0.56
CA VAL A 35 11.07 -5.53 1.12
C VAL A 35 12.23 -5.79 2.07
N GLU A 36 11.93 -5.93 3.37
CA GLU A 36 12.91 -6.25 4.42
C GLU A 36 13.00 -7.75 4.67
N SER A 37 11.86 -8.45 4.60
CA SER A 37 11.82 -9.90 4.68
C SER A 37 10.60 -10.46 3.93
N HIS A 38 10.72 -11.67 3.41
CA HIS A 38 9.69 -12.32 2.63
C HIS A 38 9.59 -13.81 2.99
N SER A 39 8.39 -14.26 3.30
CA SER A 39 7.97 -15.64 3.46
C SER A 39 6.70 -15.90 2.65
N PRO A 40 6.31 -17.16 2.38
CA PRO A 40 5.15 -17.47 1.54
C PRO A 40 3.83 -16.84 1.98
N THR A 41 3.65 -16.55 3.27
CA THR A 41 2.40 -16.02 3.86
C THR A 41 2.52 -14.61 4.44
N ALA A 42 3.74 -14.06 4.51
CA ALA A 42 3.98 -12.79 5.15
C ALA A 42 5.21 -12.08 4.58
N VAL A 43 5.11 -10.76 4.41
CA VAL A 43 6.19 -9.86 4.03
C VAL A 43 6.29 -8.73 5.04
N VAL A 44 7.50 -8.29 5.33
CA VAL A 44 7.76 -7.08 6.11
C VAL A 44 8.27 -6.01 5.17
N LEU A 45 7.58 -4.87 5.13
CA LEU A 45 7.95 -3.72 4.32
C LEU A 45 8.46 -2.59 5.20
N ARG A 46 9.55 -1.95 4.79
CA ARG A 46 9.90 -0.61 5.25
C ARG A 46 9.23 0.42 4.36
N THR A 47 8.32 1.21 4.92
CA THR A 47 7.57 2.25 4.21
C THR A 47 8.43 3.47 3.88
N SER A 48 7.89 4.38 3.06
CA SER A 48 8.60 5.59 2.62
C SER A 48 8.99 6.54 3.76
N ASP A 49 8.32 6.48 4.90
CA ASP A 49 8.65 7.20 6.14
C ASP A 49 9.66 6.45 7.03
N GLY A 50 10.22 5.33 6.55
CA GLY A 50 11.27 4.56 7.23
C GLY A 50 10.77 3.55 8.27
N GLU A 51 9.46 3.54 8.54
CA GLU A 51 8.79 2.66 9.50
C GLU A 51 8.44 1.29 8.91
N ILE A 52 7.97 0.35 9.75
CA ILE A 52 7.68 -1.03 9.34
C ILE A 52 6.17 -1.32 9.27
N VAL A 53 5.75 -2.02 8.21
CA VAL A 53 4.40 -2.60 8.04
C VAL A 53 4.50 -4.09 7.72
N ASN A 54 3.62 -4.88 8.35
CA ASN A 54 3.43 -6.29 8.03
C ASN A 54 2.39 -6.44 6.92
N VAL A 55 2.66 -7.31 5.94
CA VAL A 55 1.74 -7.63 4.86
C VAL A 55 1.42 -9.12 4.92
N THR A 56 0.14 -9.46 5.06
CA THR A 56 -0.35 -10.83 4.82
C THR A 56 -0.50 -11.01 3.32
N THR A 57 0.31 -11.89 2.74
CA THR A 57 0.41 -12.04 1.29
C THR A 57 -0.71 -12.90 0.70
N GLN A 58 -0.94 -12.76 -0.60
CA GLN A 58 -1.75 -13.74 -1.34
C GLN A 58 -0.87 -14.89 -1.87
N PRO A 59 -1.42 -16.11 -1.98
CA PRO A 59 -0.70 -17.21 -2.62
C PRO A 59 -0.26 -16.84 -4.05
N GLY A 60 1.04 -16.97 -4.32
CA GLY A 60 1.61 -16.68 -5.64
C GLY A 60 1.96 -15.22 -5.90
N SER A 61 1.82 -14.33 -4.92
CA SER A 61 2.29 -12.95 -5.03
C SER A 61 3.80 -12.85 -5.20
N ASP A 62 4.23 -11.91 -6.03
CA ASP A 62 5.64 -11.67 -6.33
C ASP A 62 6.17 -10.46 -5.57
N TYR A 63 7.24 -10.69 -4.81
CA TYR A 63 8.00 -9.69 -4.05
C TYR A 63 9.49 -9.71 -4.46
N GLY A 64 9.77 -10.02 -5.72
CA GLY A 64 11.11 -10.22 -6.25
C GLY A 64 11.96 -8.96 -6.45
N SER A 65 11.39 -7.76 -6.31
CA SER A 65 12.14 -6.49 -6.36
C SER A 65 12.35 -5.88 -4.97
N LYS A 66 13.39 -5.05 -4.84
CA LYS A 66 13.69 -4.35 -3.59
C LYS A 66 12.55 -3.45 -3.14
N VAL A 67 11.86 -2.76 -4.05
CA VAL A 67 10.69 -1.92 -3.75
C VAL A 67 9.46 -2.46 -4.45
N VAL A 68 8.34 -2.49 -3.73
CA VAL A 68 7.04 -2.95 -4.25
C VAL A 68 5.92 -1.98 -3.85
N GLU A 69 4.83 -1.99 -4.62
CA GLU A 69 3.54 -1.45 -4.21
C GLU A 69 2.62 -2.60 -3.81
N VAL A 70 2.01 -2.48 -2.63
CA VAL A 70 0.94 -3.35 -2.15
C VAL A 70 -0.36 -2.55 -2.16
N ILE A 71 -1.33 -3.03 -2.93
CA ILE A 71 -2.72 -2.62 -2.79
C ILE A 71 -3.40 -3.66 -1.91
N GLY A 72 -4.02 -3.21 -0.83
CA GLY A 72 -4.62 -4.11 0.15
C GLY A 72 -5.50 -3.40 1.17
N ARG A 73 -6.15 -4.18 2.03
CA ARG A 73 -6.98 -3.66 3.11
C ARG A 73 -6.17 -3.51 4.38
N VAL A 74 -6.23 -2.34 5.00
CA VAL A 74 -5.64 -2.12 6.32
C VAL A 74 -6.44 -2.92 7.35
N VAL A 75 -5.79 -3.87 8.02
CA VAL A 75 -6.42 -4.70 9.06
C VAL A 75 -6.37 -3.98 10.40
N ASP A 76 -5.22 -3.41 10.73
CA ASP A 76 -4.94 -2.61 11.93
C ASP A 76 -3.84 -1.58 11.60
N SER A 77 -3.32 -0.87 12.61
CA SER A 77 -2.31 0.16 12.40
C SER A 77 -0.95 -0.35 11.91
N GLU A 78 -0.71 -1.66 11.86
CA GLU A 78 0.58 -2.28 11.53
C GLU A 78 0.49 -3.32 10.41
N THR A 79 -0.73 -3.73 10.03
CA THR A 79 -0.94 -4.86 9.12
C THR A 79 -1.83 -4.50 7.94
N ILE A 80 -1.39 -4.88 6.73
CA ILE A 80 -2.19 -4.88 5.51
C ILE A 80 -2.45 -6.32 5.07
N GLN A 81 -3.69 -6.61 4.68
CA GLN A 81 -4.02 -7.81 3.92
C GLN A 81 -3.96 -7.50 2.43
N GLU A 82 -3.04 -8.16 1.72
CA GLU A 82 -2.78 -7.92 0.30
C GLU A 82 -3.98 -8.29 -0.58
N PHE A 83 -4.23 -7.49 -1.62
CA PHE A 83 -5.03 -7.83 -2.80
C PHE A 83 -4.18 -7.95 -4.07
N LYS A 84 -3.18 -7.09 -4.22
CA LYS A 84 -2.28 -7.07 -5.37
C LYS A 84 -0.92 -6.52 -4.97
N THR A 85 0.14 -7.10 -5.51
CA THR A 85 1.49 -6.55 -5.47
C THR A 85 1.97 -6.14 -6.86
N THR A 86 2.73 -5.04 -6.95
CA THR A 86 3.37 -4.56 -8.19
C THR A 86 4.84 -4.26 -7.92
N LEU A 87 5.73 -4.80 -8.75
CA LEU A 87 7.18 -4.59 -8.63
C LEU A 87 7.55 -3.18 -9.11
N PHE A 88 8.22 -2.41 -8.25
CA PHE A 88 8.71 -1.06 -8.60
C PHE A 88 10.21 -1.05 -8.93
N GLY A 89 10.89 -2.18 -8.74
CA GLY A 89 12.31 -2.36 -9.03
C GLY A 89 13.23 -1.86 -7.91
N ASP A 90 14.51 -1.74 -8.23
CA ASP A 90 15.55 -1.57 -7.20
C ASP A 90 16.07 -0.13 -7.06
N ASN A 91 15.73 0.73 -8.01
CA ASN A 91 16.18 2.13 -8.10
C ASN A 91 15.05 3.13 -7.80
N PHE A 92 13.99 2.70 -7.12
CA PHE A 92 12.88 3.57 -6.74
C PHE A 92 13.27 4.45 -5.54
N ASP A 93 13.08 5.76 -5.66
CA ASP A 93 13.41 6.74 -4.62
C ASP A 93 12.25 6.88 -3.63
N LEU A 94 12.38 6.23 -2.47
CA LEU A 94 11.37 6.26 -1.40
C LEU A 94 11.28 7.62 -0.71
N ASP A 95 12.36 8.41 -0.67
CA ASP A 95 12.37 9.71 0.00
C ASP A 95 11.56 10.73 -0.82
N VAL A 96 11.70 10.71 -2.14
CA VAL A 96 10.88 11.52 -3.05
C VAL A 96 9.43 11.06 -3.01
N TYR A 97 9.18 9.75 -2.96
CA TYR A 97 7.82 9.22 -2.85
C TYR A 97 7.16 9.62 -1.52
N ASP A 98 7.90 9.65 -0.40
CA ASP A 98 7.34 10.09 0.89
C ASP A 98 6.86 11.53 0.83
N GLN A 99 7.62 12.43 0.19
CA GLN A 99 7.19 13.83 -0.01
C GLN A 99 5.86 13.89 -0.78
N PHE A 100 5.68 13.04 -1.79
CA PHE A 100 4.42 12.94 -2.51
C PHE A 100 3.28 12.42 -1.60
N VAL A 101 3.53 11.37 -0.80
CA VAL A 101 2.53 10.85 0.15
C VAL A 101 2.13 11.94 1.15
N GLN A 102 3.09 12.69 1.70
CA GLN A 102 2.79 13.78 2.63
C GLN A 102 1.93 14.87 1.97
N LEU A 103 2.26 15.29 0.74
CA LEU A 103 1.49 16.30 0.01
C LEU A 103 0.07 15.83 -0.34
N SER A 104 -0.07 14.59 -0.80
CA SER A 104 -1.36 13.98 -1.15
C SER A 104 -2.24 13.71 0.08
N GLN A 105 -1.65 13.44 1.25
CA GLN A 105 -2.39 13.20 2.49
C GLN A 105 -2.70 14.49 3.30
N SER A 106 -2.16 15.63 2.90
CA SER A 106 -2.32 16.90 3.62
C SER A 106 -2.82 18.03 2.70
N LYS A 107 -1.92 18.90 2.22
CA LYS A 107 -2.21 20.12 1.47
C LYS A 107 -3.13 19.89 0.27
N TYR A 108 -2.96 18.75 -0.42
CA TYR A 108 -3.67 18.44 -1.65
C TYR A 108 -4.67 17.30 -1.50
N LYS A 109 -5.07 16.94 -0.27
CA LYS A 109 -5.94 15.79 0.00
C LYS A 109 -7.22 15.77 -0.84
N HIS A 110 -7.87 16.92 -1.03
CA HIS A 110 -9.06 17.06 -1.87
C HIS A 110 -8.91 16.62 -3.33
N LEU A 111 -7.68 16.46 -3.85
CA LEU A 111 -7.41 15.93 -5.20
C LEU A 111 -7.27 14.40 -5.23
N PHE A 112 -7.13 13.75 -4.08
CA PHE A 112 -6.77 12.33 -3.91
C PHE A 112 -7.76 11.54 -3.04
N GLU A 113 -8.91 12.12 -2.69
CA GLU A 113 -10.02 11.47 -1.95
C GLU A 113 -10.93 10.62 -2.84
#